data_AF-A0A955KC31-F1
#
_entry.id   AF-A0A955KC31-F1
#
_cell.length_a   1.000
_cell.length_b   1.000
_cell.length_c   1.000
_cell.angle_alpha   90.00
_cell.angle_beta   90.00
_cell.angle_gamma   90.00
#
_symmetry.space_group_name_H-M   'P 1'
#
loop_
_entity.id
_entity.type
_entity.pdbx_description
1 polymer ?
#
loop_
_entity_poly.entity_id
_entity_poly.type
_entity_poly.pdbx_seq_one_letter_code
_entity_poly.pdbx_strand_id
1 'polypeptide(L)'
;MLTVCPYFHVHQPYRIKRYRVFDIGNDTEYFNDNSETDLNNRRIVEKVAHKSYRPTNKILKELLDNHPEFRFNLSFSGTVLDQFEAYAPDVLESFQELVATGRVEILADTYHHSLAFFYSIPEFERQVKQHERRIKQLFGVKPRVFRNTELSYRNDLAKWCEDNGYLGIMAEGWDKYLGWRSPNYLYRPSGCNKIKVLLKNYKLSDDIAFRFGNKQWSSYPLKADTYANWIHAHHGDGETVNLFMDYESFGEHQWEDTGIFDFLRAIPEMIMRHPDTGFKTATETVQSYNVTGEYDVPEVLTWADTDRDLTAWTGNDIQRDAIATIYRMEKDVMATRKKDLIETWRKLQTSDHFYYMCTKWSNDGDVHAYFSPYQSPYDAYIAFMNALSDLQLRVKHVMDEKEAKEKAEQASLASEVGKEEKDNDERKKEEDSGSNDSAFDDKTEKAAPPSRPSPRRWWEKIINALPFFNSLRRGEISS
;
A
#
# COMPACT_ATOMS: atom_id res chain seq x y z
N MET A 1 9.00 12.14 34.39
CA MET A 1 9.07 12.79 33.07
C MET A 1 8.04 12.15 32.16
N LEU A 2 7.09 12.94 31.67
CA LEU A 2 6.08 12.53 30.68
C LEU A 2 6.59 12.92 29.29
N THR A 3 6.57 12.03 28.31
CA THR A 3 6.94 12.40 26.94
C THR A 3 5.75 12.43 26.00
N VAL A 4 5.83 13.22 24.94
CA VAL A 4 4.89 13.19 23.83
C VAL A 4 5.59 12.50 22.66
N CYS A 5 4.88 11.59 22.01
CA CYS A 5 5.32 10.91 20.80
C CYS A 5 4.37 11.28 19.64
N PRO A 6 4.65 12.39 18.92
CA PRO A 6 3.86 12.79 17.76
C PRO A 6 4.15 11.88 16.56
N TYR A 7 3.11 11.51 15.84
CA TYR A 7 3.19 10.70 14.62
C TYR A 7 2.22 11.23 13.58
N PHE A 8 2.73 11.40 12.35
CA PHE A 8 1.95 11.84 11.20
C PHE A 8 2.08 10.84 10.04
N HIS A 9 0.95 10.33 9.55
CA HIS A 9 0.91 9.45 8.38
C HIS A 9 0.76 10.23 7.09
N VAL A 10 1.65 10.03 6.11
CA VAL A 10 1.56 10.68 4.79
C VAL A 10 1.12 9.65 3.77
N HIS A 11 -0.04 9.87 3.15
CA HIS A 11 -0.60 8.90 2.20
C HIS A 11 -1.40 9.54 1.08
N GLN A 12 -1.20 9.02 -0.12
CA GLN A 12 -2.09 9.23 -1.26
C GLN A 12 -2.18 7.93 -2.08
N PRO A 13 -3.40 7.46 -2.41
CA PRO A 13 -3.58 6.32 -3.30
C PRO A 13 -3.39 6.73 -4.76
N TYR A 14 -3.27 5.72 -5.64
CA TYR A 14 -3.51 5.90 -7.08
C TYR A 14 -4.97 5.59 -7.36
N ARG A 15 -5.80 6.62 -7.53
CA ARG A 15 -7.22 6.53 -7.83
C ARG A 15 -7.43 5.97 -9.24
N ILE A 16 -8.34 5.00 -9.35
CA ILE A 16 -8.73 4.40 -10.64
C ILE A 16 -9.61 5.43 -11.35
N LYS A 17 -9.37 5.68 -12.63
CA LYS A 17 -10.24 6.54 -13.43
C LYS A 17 -11.64 5.93 -13.55
N ARG A 18 -12.57 6.64 -14.18
CA ARG A 18 -13.87 6.03 -14.55
C ARG A 18 -13.66 4.97 -15.64
N TYR A 19 -13.29 3.77 -15.22
CA TYR A 19 -12.95 2.65 -16.09
C TYR A 19 -14.20 1.83 -16.40
N ARG A 20 -14.64 1.86 -17.65
CA ARG A 20 -15.92 1.30 -18.11
C ARG A 20 -15.72 -0.07 -18.74
N VAL A 21 -16.81 -0.81 -18.89
CA VAL A 21 -16.81 -2.12 -19.55
C VAL A 21 -16.22 -2.08 -20.97
N PHE A 22 -16.41 -0.97 -21.70
CA PHE A 22 -15.88 -0.81 -23.06
C PHE A 22 -14.37 -0.56 -23.12
N ASP A 23 -13.78 -0.17 -21.99
CA ASP A 23 -12.35 0.10 -21.89
C ASP A 23 -11.55 -1.21 -21.70
N ILE A 24 -12.21 -2.28 -21.22
CA ILE A 24 -11.62 -3.63 -21.05
C ILE A 24 -11.08 -4.16 -22.38
N GLY A 25 -9.82 -4.59 -22.38
CA GLY A 25 -9.08 -5.08 -23.54
C GLY A 25 -8.56 -3.99 -24.48
N ASN A 26 -8.92 -2.72 -24.24
CA ASN A 26 -8.55 -1.59 -25.09
C ASN A 26 -7.62 -0.60 -24.38
N ASP A 27 -7.71 -0.47 -23.05
CA ASP A 27 -6.98 0.51 -22.26
C ASP A 27 -6.28 -0.13 -21.06
N THR A 28 -4.95 -0.12 -21.05
CA THR A 28 -4.17 -0.78 -20.00
C THR A 28 -3.78 0.13 -18.83
N GLU A 29 -4.17 1.41 -18.86
CA GLU A 29 -3.73 2.46 -17.95
C GLU A 29 -4.87 2.91 -17.02
N TYR A 30 -4.93 2.38 -15.80
CA TYR A 30 -6.08 2.60 -14.91
C TYR A 30 -6.02 3.89 -14.11
N PHE A 31 -4.83 4.47 -13.91
CA PHE A 31 -4.57 5.53 -12.94
C PHE A 31 -4.21 6.89 -13.57
N ASN A 32 -4.44 7.03 -14.88
CA ASN A 32 -4.00 8.17 -15.70
C ASN A 32 -5.11 9.19 -16.01
N ASP A 33 -6.13 9.30 -15.15
CA ASP A 33 -7.18 10.30 -15.33
C ASP A 33 -6.56 11.71 -15.40
N ASN A 34 -6.91 12.45 -16.46
CA ASN A 34 -6.42 13.80 -16.73
C ASN A 34 -7.54 14.84 -16.74
N SER A 35 -8.71 14.49 -16.20
CA SER A 35 -9.85 15.40 -16.07
C SER A 35 -9.69 16.32 -14.87
N GLU A 36 -10.65 17.24 -14.71
CA GLU A 36 -10.73 18.14 -13.56
C GLU A 36 -11.35 17.48 -12.31
N THR A 37 -11.62 16.17 -12.36
CA THR A 37 -12.23 15.43 -11.25
C THR A 37 -11.20 15.02 -10.19
N ASP A 38 -11.69 14.59 -9.03
CA ASP A 38 -10.84 14.08 -7.96
C ASP A 38 -10.22 12.70 -8.23
N LEU A 39 -10.47 12.13 -9.42
CA LEU A 39 -9.79 10.92 -9.92
C LEU A 39 -8.40 11.22 -10.51
N ASN A 40 -8.12 12.49 -10.82
CA ASN A 40 -6.83 12.92 -11.35
C ASN A 40 -5.77 12.96 -10.24
N ASN A 41 -4.98 11.88 -10.18
CA ASN A 41 -3.96 11.68 -9.15
C ASN A 41 -2.94 12.82 -9.06
N ARG A 42 -2.47 13.32 -10.22
CA ARG A 42 -1.52 14.45 -10.27
C ARG A 42 -2.13 15.70 -9.66
N ARG A 43 -3.33 16.07 -10.11
CA ARG A 43 -4.05 17.25 -9.61
C ARG A 43 -4.25 17.18 -8.10
N ILE A 44 -4.62 16.01 -7.58
CA ILE A 44 -4.86 15.84 -6.15
C ILE A 44 -3.56 15.97 -5.36
N VAL A 45 -2.48 15.28 -5.77
CA VAL A 45 -1.21 15.40 -5.04
C VAL A 45 -0.66 16.82 -5.09
N GLU A 46 -0.78 17.53 -6.22
CA GLU A 46 -0.38 18.95 -6.35
C GLU A 46 -1.24 19.86 -5.43
N LYS A 47 -2.56 19.63 -5.37
CA LYS A 47 -3.49 20.35 -4.49
C LYS A 47 -3.11 20.17 -3.01
N VAL A 48 -2.98 18.92 -2.56
CA VAL A 48 -2.66 18.60 -1.16
C VAL A 48 -1.24 19.08 -0.82
N ALA A 49 -0.30 18.98 -1.76
CA ALA A 49 1.04 19.51 -1.58
C ALA A 49 1.07 21.03 -1.37
N HIS A 50 0.22 21.78 -2.07
CA HIS A 50 0.10 23.22 -1.88
C HIS A 50 -0.57 23.57 -0.53
N LYS A 51 -1.66 22.88 -0.19
CA LYS A 51 -2.47 23.21 1.00
C LYS A 51 -1.90 22.67 2.30
N SER A 52 -1.25 21.51 2.28
CA SER A 52 -0.83 20.76 3.46
C SER A 52 0.68 20.56 3.53
N TYR A 53 1.28 19.82 2.59
CA TYR A 53 2.66 19.35 2.76
C TYR A 53 3.70 20.48 2.84
N ARG A 54 3.68 21.43 1.90
CA ARG A 54 4.63 22.57 1.91
C ARG A 54 4.51 23.45 3.14
N PRO A 55 3.32 23.99 3.51
CA PRO A 55 3.21 24.85 4.68
C PRO A 55 3.52 24.09 5.98
N THR A 56 3.09 22.83 6.11
CA THR A 56 3.35 22.03 7.30
C THR A 56 4.83 21.67 7.43
N ASN A 57 5.51 21.24 6.35
CA ASN A 57 6.95 20.96 6.39
C ASN A 57 7.77 22.19 6.75
N LYS A 58 7.38 23.39 6.25
CA LYS A 58 8.02 24.65 6.64
C LYS A 58 7.91 24.88 8.15
N ILE A 59 6.72 24.71 8.73
CA ILE A 59 6.49 24.86 10.17
C ILE A 59 7.28 23.82 10.96
N LEU A 60 7.24 22.55 10.56
CA LEU A 60 7.99 21.49 11.23
C LEU A 60 9.50 21.74 11.18
N LYS A 61 10.01 22.29 10.08
CA LYS A 61 11.41 22.69 9.96
C LYS A 61 11.77 23.83 10.91
N GLU A 62 10.94 24.88 10.96
CA GLU A 62 11.09 25.99 11.91
C GLU A 62 11.08 25.49 13.37
N LEU A 63 10.19 24.56 13.70
CA LEU A 63 10.11 23.95 15.02
C LEU A 63 11.37 23.13 15.35
N LEU A 64 11.86 22.32 14.42
CA LEU A 64 13.11 21.57 14.60
C LEU A 64 14.30 22.53 14.77
N ASP A 65 14.34 23.66 14.07
CA ASP A 65 15.46 24.60 14.17
C ASP A 65 15.47 25.35 15.51
N ASN A 66 14.29 25.69 16.03
CA ASN A 66 14.15 26.49 17.25
C ASN A 66 14.02 25.67 18.54
N HIS A 67 13.66 24.39 18.45
CA HIS A 67 13.45 23.52 19.60
C HIS A 67 14.30 22.23 19.50
N PRO A 68 15.49 22.21 20.14
CA PRO A 68 16.39 21.04 20.11
C PRO A 68 15.75 19.74 20.59
N GLU A 69 14.82 19.84 21.55
CA GLU A 69 14.10 18.70 22.13
C GLU A 69 12.93 18.22 21.27
N PHE A 70 12.48 18.99 20.28
CA PHE A 70 11.33 18.61 19.46
C PHE A 70 11.70 17.44 18.54
N ARG A 71 10.88 16.39 18.61
CA ARG A 71 11.04 15.13 17.88
C ARG A 71 9.68 14.62 17.48
N PHE A 72 9.59 13.97 16.33
CA PHE A 72 8.35 13.36 15.86
C PHE A 72 8.62 12.21 14.89
N ASN A 73 7.55 11.54 14.48
CA ASN A 73 7.60 10.38 13.61
C ASN A 73 6.80 10.63 12.33
N LEU A 74 7.25 10.05 11.23
CA LEU A 74 6.56 10.02 9.96
C LEU A 74 6.36 8.58 9.50
N SER A 75 5.24 8.28 8.85
CA SER A 75 5.13 7.12 7.96
C SER A 75 4.75 7.61 6.58
N PHE A 76 5.16 6.86 5.57
CA PHE A 76 4.82 7.12 4.18
C PHE A 76 4.32 5.82 3.56
N SER A 77 3.24 5.86 2.81
CA SER A 77 3.06 4.80 1.82
C SER A 77 4.11 4.95 0.70
N GLY A 78 4.49 3.84 0.07
CA GLY A 78 5.31 3.90 -1.14
C GLY A 78 4.59 4.61 -2.29
N THR A 79 3.26 4.49 -2.36
CA THR A 79 2.44 5.16 -3.38
C THR A 79 2.55 6.67 -3.34
N VAL A 80 2.62 7.30 -2.16
CA VAL A 80 2.75 8.76 -2.07
C VAL A 80 4.16 9.20 -2.44
N LEU A 81 5.19 8.43 -2.07
CA LEU A 81 6.57 8.71 -2.44
C LEU A 81 6.75 8.69 -3.96
N ASP A 82 6.14 7.73 -4.64
CA ASP A 82 6.16 7.67 -6.12
C ASP A 82 5.42 8.85 -6.75
N GLN A 83 4.33 9.32 -6.14
CA GLN A 83 3.62 10.51 -6.61
C GLN A 83 4.42 11.80 -6.34
N PHE A 84 5.16 11.90 -5.25
CA PHE A 84 6.04 13.05 -5.01
C PHE A 84 7.17 13.11 -6.03
N GLU A 85 7.88 12.00 -6.29
CA GLU A 85 8.91 11.99 -7.34
C GLU A 85 8.36 12.40 -8.70
N ALA A 86 7.13 11.98 -9.04
CA ALA A 86 6.53 12.27 -10.33
C ALA A 86 6.00 13.72 -10.45
N TYR A 87 5.42 14.27 -9.38
CA TYR A 87 4.57 15.47 -9.47
C TYR A 87 4.88 16.57 -8.46
N ALA A 88 5.60 16.27 -7.38
CA ALA A 88 5.95 17.23 -6.33
C ALA A 88 7.33 16.93 -5.70
N PRO A 89 8.42 16.93 -6.50
CA PRO A 89 9.75 16.53 -6.01
C PRO A 89 10.27 17.44 -4.90
N ASP A 90 9.90 18.71 -4.91
CA ASP A 90 10.23 19.69 -3.86
C ASP A 90 9.61 19.33 -2.50
N VAL A 91 8.44 18.67 -2.50
CA VAL A 91 7.85 18.13 -1.25
C VAL A 91 8.68 16.98 -0.71
N LEU A 92 9.10 16.04 -1.57
CA LEU A 92 9.97 14.95 -1.16
C LEU A 92 11.29 15.47 -0.59
N GLU A 93 11.91 16.44 -1.26
CA GLU A 93 13.12 17.11 -0.78
C GLU A 93 12.91 17.73 0.60
N SER A 94 11.79 18.45 0.82
CA SER A 94 11.50 19.04 2.13
C SER A 94 11.31 17.98 3.24
N PHE A 95 10.74 16.81 2.95
CA PHE A 95 10.70 15.71 3.91
C PHE A 95 12.09 15.12 4.18
N GLN A 96 12.94 15.01 3.15
CA GLN A 96 14.33 14.58 3.32
C GLN A 96 15.10 15.55 4.24
N GLU A 97 14.87 16.86 4.11
CA GLU A 97 15.46 17.87 5.00
C GLU A 97 15.02 17.70 6.46
N LEU A 98 13.73 17.41 6.71
CA LEU A 98 13.23 17.13 8.06
C LEU A 98 13.93 15.91 8.67
N VAL A 99 14.04 14.82 7.89
CA VAL A 99 14.67 13.56 8.34
C VAL A 99 16.18 13.72 8.54
N ALA A 100 16.84 14.50 7.68
CA ALA A 100 18.28 14.79 7.78
C ALA A 100 18.68 15.51 9.08
N THR A 101 17.72 16.12 9.80
CA THR A 101 17.98 16.69 11.13
C THR A 101 18.33 15.65 12.20
N GLY A 102 18.07 14.36 11.94
CA GLY A 102 18.29 13.27 12.89
C GLY A 102 17.26 13.19 14.03
N ARG A 103 16.23 14.04 14.02
CA ARG A 103 15.19 14.15 15.06
C ARG A 103 13.80 13.72 14.59
N VAL A 104 13.71 13.23 13.36
CA VAL A 104 12.48 12.70 12.76
C VAL A 104 12.69 11.23 12.41
N GLU A 105 11.92 10.35 13.02
CA GLU A 105 11.97 8.91 12.74
C GLU A 105 10.97 8.54 11.63
N ILE A 106 11.38 7.67 10.70
CA ILE A 106 10.47 7.05 9.74
C ILE A 106 10.07 5.66 10.23
N LEU A 107 8.77 5.39 10.28
CA LEU A 107 8.18 4.10 10.67
C LEU A 107 8.09 3.15 9.47
N ALA A 108 8.07 1.84 9.76
CA ALA A 108 7.83 0.82 8.76
C ALA A 108 6.34 0.71 8.45
N ASP A 109 6.03 0.42 7.18
CA ASP A 109 4.67 0.23 6.68
C ASP A 109 4.68 -0.75 5.49
N THR A 110 3.51 -1.02 4.91
CA THR A 110 3.39 -1.64 3.60
C THR A 110 3.59 -0.60 2.49
N TYR A 111 4.20 -1.01 1.38
CA TYR A 111 4.44 -0.07 0.26
C TYR A 111 3.14 0.45 -0.35
N HIS A 112 2.14 -0.40 -0.53
CA HIS A 112 0.91 -0.06 -1.24
C HIS A 112 -0.25 0.33 -0.32
N HIS A 113 0.02 0.57 0.97
CA HIS A 113 -1.02 0.85 1.98
C HIS A 113 -2.15 -0.19 1.89
N SER A 114 -1.77 -1.47 1.85
CA SER A 114 -2.69 -2.57 1.57
C SER A 114 -3.08 -3.31 2.84
N LEU A 115 -4.17 -4.07 2.78
CA LEU A 115 -4.60 -4.99 3.84
C LEU A 115 -3.89 -6.35 3.76
N ALA A 116 -2.76 -6.46 3.05
CA ALA A 116 -2.16 -7.73 2.65
C ALA A 116 -1.87 -8.67 3.82
N PHE A 117 -1.56 -8.17 5.01
CA PHE A 117 -1.32 -9.00 6.19
C PHE A 117 -2.48 -9.98 6.47
N PHE A 118 -3.73 -9.52 6.25
CA PHE A 118 -4.93 -10.31 6.56
C PHE A 118 -5.33 -11.29 5.44
N TYR A 119 -4.72 -11.21 4.26
CA TYR A 119 -5.11 -11.98 3.08
C TYR A 119 -3.96 -12.81 2.47
N SER A 120 -2.73 -12.31 2.55
CA SER A 120 -1.52 -12.96 2.05
C SER A 120 -0.26 -12.47 2.79
N ILE A 121 0.22 -13.27 3.73
CA ILE A 121 1.50 -13.03 4.40
C ILE A 121 2.67 -12.93 3.40
N PRO A 122 2.79 -13.81 2.38
CA PRO A 122 3.85 -13.67 1.38
C PRO A 122 3.84 -12.33 0.64
N GLU A 123 2.66 -11.80 0.28
CA GLU A 123 2.58 -10.48 -0.37
C GLU A 123 2.88 -9.35 0.60
N PHE A 124 2.34 -9.42 1.82
CA PHE A 124 2.65 -8.48 2.88
C PHE A 124 4.17 -8.34 3.09
N GLU A 125 4.90 -9.45 3.23
CA GLU A 125 6.35 -9.42 3.38
C GLU A 125 7.08 -8.80 2.18
N ARG A 126 6.59 -9.04 0.96
CA ARG A 126 7.15 -8.43 -0.25
C ARG A 126 6.94 -6.92 -0.25
N GLN A 127 5.78 -6.44 0.18
CA GLN A 127 5.49 -5.01 0.28
C GLN A 127 6.30 -4.35 1.39
N VAL A 128 6.43 -4.96 2.57
CA VAL A 128 7.28 -4.44 3.66
C VAL A 128 8.74 -4.35 3.21
N LYS A 129 9.27 -5.38 2.53
CA LYS A 129 10.64 -5.35 1.97
C LYS A 129 10.79 -4.33 0.84
N GLN A 130 9.73 -4.04 0.09
CA GLN A 130 9.75 -2.98 -0.92
C GLN A 130 9.80 -1.60 -0.25
N HIS A 131 9.00 -1.40 0.80
CA HIS A 131 8.98 -0.19 1.62
C HIS A 131 10.32 0.09 2.29
N GLU A 132 10.89 -0.89 3.00
CA GLU A 132 12.18 -0.74 3.67
C GLU A 132 13.29 -0.32 2.69
N ARG A 133 13.35 -0.95 1.51
CA ARG A 133 14.32 -0.59 0.46
C ARG A 133 14.13 0.83 -0.02
N ARG A 134 12.88 1.27 -0.19
CA ARG A 134 12.55 2.60 -0.66
C ARG A 134 12.89 3.67 0.35
N ILE A 135 12.55 3.46 1.62
CA ILE A 135 12.91 4.37 2.71
C ILE A 135 14.43 4.51 2.81
N LYS A 136 15.17 3.39 2.75
CA LYS A 136 16.63 3.44 2.75
C LYS A 136 17.19 4.21 1.56
N GLN A 137 16.61 4.03 0.37
CA GLN A 137 17.05 4.73 -0.85
C GLN A 137 16.82 6.24 -0.76
N LEU A 138 15.65 6.67 -0.29
CA LEU A 138 15.25 8.08 -0.30
C LEU A 138 15.76 8.86 0.91
N PHE A 139 15.83 8.23 2.08
CA PHE A 139 16.10 8.91 3.34
C PHE A 139 17.36 8.41 4.06
N GLY A 140 17.98 7.33 3.58
CA GLY A 140 19.19 6.77 4.19
C GLY A 140 18.98 6.07 5.54
N VAL A 141 17.73 5.94 6.00
CA VAL A 141 17.38 5.34 7.29
C VAL A 141 16.72 3.98 7.14
N LYS A 142 16.75 3.18 8.22
CA LYS A 142 16.04 1.91 8.31
C LYS A 142 15.00 2.01 9.44
N PRO A 143 13.70 1.83 9.15
CA PRO A 143 12.68 1.84 10.18
C PRO A 143 12.84 0.76 11.25
N ARG A 144 12.41 1.05 12.49
CA ARG A 144 12.58 0.17 13.66
C ARG A 144 11.29 -0.09 14.43
N VAL A 145 10.28 0.76 14.26
CA VAL A 145 8.93 0.59 14.79
C VAL A 145 7.95 0.42 13.62
N PHE A 146 7.03 -0.52 13.76
CA PHE A 146 6.07 -0.87 12.73
C PHE A 146 4.73 -0.18 12.94
N ARG A 147 4.17 0.37 11.86
CA ARG A 147 2.81 0.86 11.78
C ARG A 147 2.18 0.21 10.56
N ASN A 148 1.14 -0.57 10.75
CA ASN A 148 0.45 -1.19 9.62
C ASN A 148 -0.60 -0.24 9.03
N THR A 149 -1.00 -0.52 7.80
CA THR A 149 -2.12 0.11 7.10
C THR A 149 -3.30 0.33 8.05
N GLU A 150 -3.80 1.56 8.11
CA GLU A 150 -4.96 1.97 8.95
C GLU A 150 -4.79 1.77 10.45
N LEU A 151 -3.54 1.84 10.92
CA LEU A 151 -3.13 1.50 12.28
C LEU A 151 -3.65 0.11 12.69
N SER A 152 -3.79 -0.79 11.72
CA SER A 152 -4.38 -2.09 11.98
C SER A 152 -3.48 -2.96 12.84
N TYR A 153 -4.09 -3.65 13.81
CA TYR A 153 -3.40 -4.45 14.80
C TYR A 153 -4.14 -5.76 15.09
N ARG A 154 -3.37 -6.82 15.28
CA ARG A 154 -3.79 -8.10 15.86
C ARG A 154 -2.57 -8.75 16.50
N ASN A 155 -2.75 -9.60 17.50
CA ASN A 155 -1.63 -10.21 18.22
C ASN A 155 -0.62 -10.94 17.31
N ASP A 156 -1.08 -11.59 16.25
CA ASP A 156 -0.21 -12.29 15.29
C ASP A 156 0.61 -11.35 14.41
N LEU A 157 0.11 -10.16 14.10
CA LEU A 157 0.90 -9.10 13.46
C LEU A 157 2.02 -8.63 14.37
N ALA A 158 1.72 -8.40 15.65
CA ALA A 158 2.74 -8.06 16.63
C ALA A 158 3.81 -9.15 16.76
N LYS A 159 3.37 -10.43 16.75
CA LYS A 159 4.28 -11.58 16.75
C LYS A 159 5.17 -11.59 15.51
N TRP A 160 4.59 -11.40 14.32
CA TRP A 160 5.36 -11.30 13.08
C TRP A 160 6.37 -10.14 13.14
N CYS A 161 5.98 -8.98 13.68
CA CYS A 161 6.88 -7.84 13.85
C CYS A 161 8.06 -8.18 14.78
N GLU A 162 7.80 -8.86 15.90
CA GLU A 162 8.86 -9.32 16.82
C GLU A 162 9.84 -10.28 16.12
N ASP A 163 9.31 -11.27 15.38
CA ASP A 163 10.13 -12.26 14.68
C ASP A 163 10.96 -11.64 13.55
N ASN A 164 10.54 -10.48 13.03
CA ASN A 164 11.26 -9.70 12.03
C ASN A 164 12.11 -8.56 12.61
N GLY A 165 12.28 -8.52 13.94
CA GLY A 165 13.26 -7.66 14.62
C GLY A 165 12.81 -6.21 14.86
N TYR A 166 11.51 -5.91 14.72
CA TYR A 166 10.97 -4.61 15.11
C TYR A 166 10.97 -4.46 16.63
N LEU A 167 11.26 -3.25 17.10
CA LEU A 167 11.31 -2.93 18.53
C LEU A 167 9.94 -2.59 19.11
N GLY A 168 9.10 -1.97 18.27
CA GLY A 168 7.74 -1.63 18.66
C GLY A 168 6.76 -1.74 17.50
N ILE A 169 5.49 -1.74 17.85
CA ILE A 169 4.35 -1.68 16.93
C ILE A 169 3.35 -0.64 17.44
N MET A 170 2.72 0.10 16.53
CA MET A 170 1.65 1.04 16.90
C MET A 170 0.27 0.37 16.81
N ALA A 171 -0.63 0.72 17.72
CA ALA A 171 -2.02 0.29 17.70
C ALA A 171 -2.96 1.36 18.28
N GLU A 172 -4.26 1.21 18.08
CA GLU A 172 -5.27 2.11 18.63
C GLU A 172 -5.45 1.89 20.15
N GLY A 173 -5.53 2.97 20.92
CA GLY A 173 -5.71 2.91 22.38
C GLY A 173 -7.17 2.72 22.78
N TRP A 174 -7.84 1.69 22.26
CA TRP A 174 -9.28 1.54 22.42
C TRP A 174 -9.70 0.95 23.78
N ASP A 175 -10.69 1.59 24.40
CA ASP A 175 -11.23 1.24 25.72
C ASP A 175 -11.69 -0.23 25.82
N LYS A 176 -12.20 -0.84 24.72
CA LYS A 176 -12.60 -2.26 24.68
C LYS A 176 -11.46 -3.19 25.14
N TYR A 177 -10.24 -2.94 24.70
CA TYR A 177 -9.07 -3.77 25.01
C TYR A 177 -8.27 -3.24 26.21
N LEU A 178 -8.33 -1.94 26.48
CA LEU A 178 -7.64 -1.35 27.63
C LEU A 178 -8.37 -1.57 28.95
N GLY A 179 -9.71 -1.60 28.95
CA GLY A 179 -10.50 -1.61 30.17
C GLY A 179 -10.24 -0.34 31.00
N TRP A 180 -9.75 -0.51 32.23
CA TRP A 180 -9.42 0.60 33.13
C TRP A 180 -8.01 1.19 32.91
N ARG A 181 -7.21 0.58 32.02
CA ARG A 181 -5.81 0.97 31.80
C ARG A 181 -5.71 2.17 30.86
N SER A 182 -4.60 2.90 30.95
CA SER A 182 -4.37 4.12 30.17
C SER A 182 -3.60 3.83 28.87
N PRO A 183 -3.94 4.44 27.73
CA PRO A 183 -3.14 4.34 26.50
C PRO A 183 -1.76 5.01 26.64
N ASN A 184 -1.51 5.74 27.74
CA ASN A 184 -0.29 6.53 27.95
C ASN A 184 0.89 5.73 28.53
N TYR A 185 0.85 4.40 28.45
CA TYR A 185 1.93 3.50 28.82
C TYR A 185 2.26 2.55 27.66
N LEU A 186 3.44 1.94 27.73
CA LEU A 186 3.78 0.84 26.83
C LEU A 186 3.23 -0.48 27.37
N TYR A 187 2.84 -1.35 26.45
CA TYR A 187 2.40 -2.70 26.78
C TYR A 187 3.18 -3.75 26.01
N ARG A 188 3.19 -4.98 26.51
CA ARG A 188 3.72 -6.14 25.79
C ARG A 188 2.56 -6.78 25.00
N PRO A 189 2.67 -6.97 23.69
CA PRO A 189 1.68 -7.74 22.94
C PRO A 189 1.54 -9.17 23.48
N SER A 190 0.31 -9.69 23.48
CA SER A 190 0.06 -11.10 23.80
C SER A 190 0.86 -12.01 22.85
N GLY A 191 1.48 -13.06 23.39
CA GLY A 191 2.34 -13.97 22.64
C GLY A 191 3.75 -13.46 22.29
N CYS A 192 4.12 -12.25 22.73
CA CYS A 192 5.44 -11.66 22.48
C CYS A 192 6.26 -11.48 23.78
N ASN A 193 7.57 -11.27 23.65
CA ASN A 193 8.50 -11.16 24.79
C ASN A 193 9.37 -9.89 24.82
N LYS A 194 9.63 -9.29 23.65
CA LYS A 194 10.60 -8.22 23.44
C LYS A 194 9.97 -6.98 22.83
N ILE A 195 9.10 -7.14 21.83
CA ILE A 195 8.43 -6.02 21.18
C ILE A 195 7.46 -5.33 22.16
N LYS A 196 7.30 -4.01 22.03
CA LYS A 196 6.34 -3.21 22.81
C LYS A 196 5.29 -2.58 21.90
N VAL A 197 4.07 -2.40 22.40
CA VAL A 197 3.03 -1.65 21.69
C VAL A 197 2.93 -0.23 22.20
N LEU A 198 2.92 0.74 21.27
CA LEU A 198 2.57 2.13 21.53
C LEU A 198 1.10 2.33 21.15
N LEU A 199 0.29 2.78 22.10
CA LEU A 199 -1.15 2.96 21.89
C LEU A 199 -1.47 4.41 21.61
N LYS A 200 -2.17 4.69 20.50
CA LYS A 200 -2.71 6.02 20.19
C LYS A 200 -3.59 6.50 21.35
N ASN A 201 -3.35 7.70 21.85
CA ASN A 201 -4.31 8.39 22.69
C ASN A 201 -5.39 8.98 21.77
N TYR A 202 -6.44 8.20 21.49
CA TYR A 202 -7.41 8.54 20.46
C TYR A 202 -8.15 9.84 20.76
N LYS A 203 -8.49 10.10 22.03
CA LYS A 203 -9.19 11.33 22.42
C LYS A 203 -8.40 12.56 22.03
N LEU A 204 -7.14 12.65 22.49
CA LEU A 204 -6.28 13.79 22.21
C LEU A 204 -5.88 13.89 20.73
N SER A 205 -5.69 12.76 20.05
CA SER A 205 -5.35 12.75 18.62
C SER A 205 -6.54 13.24 17.78
N ASP A 206 -7.74 12.72 18.06
CA ASP A 206 -8.97 13.04 17.32
C ASP A 206 -9.44 14.48 17.59
N ASP A 207 -9.09 15.06 18.74
CA ASP A 207 -9.34 16.49 19.02
C ASP A 207 -8.64 17.42 18.02
N ILE A 208 -7.43 17.06 17.57
CA ILE A 208 -6.72 17.78 16.50
C ILE A 208 -7.25 17.36 15.13
N ALA A 209 -7.31 16.05 14.86
CA ALA A 209 -7.59 15.55 13.52
C ALA A 209 -9.04 15.85 13.05
N PHE A 210 -10.02 15.73 13.95
CA PHE A 210 -11.44 15.81 13.59
C PHE A 210 -12.19 16.98 14.25
N ARG A 211 -11.90 17.31 15.52
CA ARG A 211 -12.71 18.29 16.27
C ARG A 211 -12.21 19.73 16.20
N PHE A 212 -10.99 19.96 15.72
CA PHE A 212 -10.32 21.26 15.79
C PHE A 212 -11.16 22.42 15.21
N GLY A 213 -11.66 22.27 13.97
CA GLY A 213 -12.53 23.24 13.31
C GLY A 213 -14.01 23.16 13.68
N ASN A 214 -14.42 22.23 14.55
CA ASN A 214 -15.82 22.00 14.86
C ASN A 214 -16.36 23.05 15.86
N LYS A 215 -17.05 24.08 15.34
CA LYS A 215 -17.64 25.17 16.14
C LYS A 215 -18.73 24.72 17.12
N GLN A 216 -19.27 23.51 16.98
CA GLN A 216 -20.27 22.95 17.90
C GLN A 216 -19.62 22.16 19.05
N TRP A 217 -18.33 21.86 18.97
CA TRP A 217 -17.63 21.18 20.04
C TRP A 217 -17.44 22.11 21.24
N SER A 218 -17.69 21.59 22.45
CA SER A 218 -17.68 22.39 23.69
C SER A 218 -16.33 23.03 24.01
N SER A 219 -15.24 22.51 23.44
CA SER A 219 -13.89 23.04 23.63
C SER A 219 -13.42 23.91 22.46
N TYR A 220 -14.30 24.27 21.53
CA TYR A 220 -13.96 25.18 20.43
C TYR A 220 -13.92 26.65 20.90
N PRO A 221 -12.94 27.45 20.46
CA PRO A 221 -11.76 27.05 19.67
C PRO A 221 -10.72 26.33 20.53
N LEU A 222 -10.09 25.28 19.97
CA LEU A 222 -9.02 24.58 20.68
C LEU A 222 -7.74 25.40 20.68
N LYS A 223 -7.34 25.89 21.86
CA LYS A 223 -6.10 26.65 22.04
C LYS A 223 -4.94 25.76 22.46
N ALA A 224 -3.73 26.12 22.03
CA ALA A 224 -2.51 25.37 22.30
C ALA A 224 -2.20 25.24 23.82
N ASP A 225 -2.45 26.29 24.60
CA ASP A 225 -2.29 26.26 26.07
C ASP A 225 -3.27 25.29 26.74
N THR A 226 -4.52 25.28 26.26
CA THR A 226 -5.57 24.38 26.75
C THR A 226 -5.19 22.92 26.47
N TYR A 227 -4.76 22.64 25.24
CA TYR A 227 -4.35 21.30 24.83
C TYR A 227 -3.09 20.82 25.57
N ALA A 228 -2.10 21.70 25.76
CA ALA A 228 -0.90 21.39 26.54
C ALA A 228 -1.26 21.05 28.00
N ASN A 229 -2.18 21.80 28.62
CA ASN A 229 -2.67 21.49 29.96
C ASN A 229 -3.34 20.10 30.05
N TRP A 230 -4.08 19.68 29.02
CA TRP A 230 -4.65 18.33 28.97
C TRP A 230 -3.58 17.25 28.89
N ILE A 231 -2.49 17.48 28.15
CA ILE A 231 -1.33 16.58 28.15
C ILE A 231 -0.67 16.55 29.53
N HIS A 232 -0.44 17.71 30.14
CA HIS A 232 0.19 17.82 31.46
C HIS A 232 -0.65 17.16 32.57
N ALA A 233 -1.98 17.09 32.41
CA ALA A 233 -2.85 16.40 33.35
C ALA A 233 -2.56 14.89 33.48
N HIS A 234 -1.79 14.31 32.55
CA HIS A 234 -1.33 12.92 32.63
C HIS A 234 -0.02 12.73 33.42
N HIS A 235 0.56 13.79 33.99
CA HIS A 235 1.71 13.62 34.90
C HIS A 235 1.33 12.74 36.09
N GLY A 236 2.14 11.71 36.34
CA GLY A 236 1.87 10.71 37.38
C GLY A 236 0.87 9.62 36.97
N ASP A 237 0.23 9.75 35.81
CA ASP A 237 -0.69 8.76 35.22
C ASP A 237 -0.40 8.54 33.71
N GLY A 238 0.89 8.43 33.40
CA GLY A 238 1.38 8.18 32.05
C GLY A 238 2.89 8.37 31.95
N GLU A 239 3.51 7.63 31.03
CA GLU A 239 4.91 7.80 30.66
C GLU A 239 5.04 8.46 29.28
N THR A 240 4.09 8.18 28.38
CA THR A 240 4.08 8.73 27.02
C THR A 240 2.66 9.06 26.55
N VAL A 241 2.44 10.24 25.98
CA VAL A 241 1.22 10.59 25.26
C VAL A 241 1.48 10.45 23.76
N ASN A 242 0.85 9.46 23.16
CA ASN A 242 1.02 9.09 21.76
C ASN A 242 -0.04 9.81 20.90
N LEU A 243 0.39 10.80 20.11
CA LEU A 243 -0.49 11.62 19.28
C LEU A 243 -0.37 11.17 17.83
N PHE A 244 -1.26 10.29 17.39
CA PHE A 244 -1.16 9.59 16.11
C PHE A 244 -2.28 10.02 15.18
N MET A 245 -1.95 10.61 14.02
CA MET A 245 -2.94 11.14 13.08
C MET A 245 -2.42 11.15 11.64
N ASP A 246 -3.31 11.42 10.69
CA ASP A 246 -2.92 11.70 9.31
C ASP A 246 -2.22 13.06 9.24
N TYR A 247 -1.19 13.15 8.40
CA TYR A 247 -0.44 14.37 8.15
C TYR A 247 -1.36 15.45 7.55
N GLU A 248 -2.29 15.02 6.70
CA GLU A 248 -3.30 15.84 6.04
C GLU A 248 -4.29 16.49 7.03
N SER A 249 -4.24 16.14 8.32
CA SER A 249 -4.89 16.92 9.40
C SER A 249 -4.53 18.41 9.34
N PHE A 250 -3.29 18.73 8.95
CA PHE A 250 -2.81 20.11 8.84
C PHE A 250 -2.94 20.61 7.40
N GLY A 251 -3.94 21.45 7.14
CA GLY A 251 -4.11 22.17 5.87
C GLY A 251 -5.09 21.53 4.86
N GLU A 252 -5.41 20.24 4.99
CA GLU A 252 -6.39 19.58 4.12
C GLU A 252 -7.68 19.21 4.87
N HIS A 253 -7.60 18.51 6.02
CA HIS A 253 -8.78 18.21 6.84
C HIS A 253 -9.18 19.39 7.73
N GLN A 254 -8.19 20.03 8.38
CA GLN A 254 -8.37 21.31 9.06
C GLN A 254 -7.72 22.38 8.18
N TRP A 255 -8.52 23.32 7.69
CA TRP A 255 -8.04 24.35 6.77
C TRP A 255 -7.24 25.45 7.48
N GLU A 256 -6.41 26.18 6.74
CA GLU A 256 -5.58 27.26 7.28
C GLU A 256 -6.38 28.30 8.07
N ASP A 257 -7.58 28.66 7.61
CA ASP A 257 -8.47 29.65 8.23
C ASP A 257 -9.05 29.20 9.57
N THR A 258 -8.93 27.91 9.92
CA THR A 258 -9.24 27.42 11.27
C THR A 258 -8.19 27.79 12.31
N GLY A 259 -6.99 28.23 11.87
CA GLY A 259 -5.85 28.52 12.74
C GLY A 259 -4.98 27.29 13.07
N ILE A 260 -5.17 26.16 12.37
CA ILE A 260 -4.46 24.90 12.64
C ILE A 260 -2.93 25.05 12.54
N PHE A 261 -2.42 25.87 11.63
CA PHE A 261 -0.98 26.10 11.49
C PHE A 261 -0.41 26.91 12.64
N ASP A 262 -1.15 27.89 13.17
CA ASP A 262 -0.73 28.64 14.35
C ASP A 262 -0.75 27.77 15.60
N PHE A 263 -1.74 26.86 15.69
CA PHE A 263 -1.76 25.83 16.72
C PHE A 263 -0.52 24.91 16.63
N LEU A 264 -0.20 24.40 15.43
CA LEU A 264 0.97 23.54 15.23
C LEU A 264 2.28 24.27 15.60
N ARG A 265 2.43 25.54 15.24
CA ARG A 265 3.60 26.36 15.63
C ARG A 265 3.71 26.53 17.15
N ALA A 266 2.59 26.73 17.84
CA ALA A 266 2.59 27.01 19.27
C ALA A 266 2.77 25.76 20.14
N ILE A 267 2.28 24.59 19.68
CA ILE A 267 2.10 23.45 20.58
C ILE A 267 3.39 22.89 21.21
N PRO A 268 4.54 22.81 20.51
CA PRO A 268 5.75 22.29 21.14
C PRO A 268 6.21 23.16 22.30
N GLU A 269 6.24 24.48 22.11
CA GLU A 269 6.59 25.42 23.19
C GLU A 269 5.62 25.28 24.37
N MET A 270 4.31 25.22 24.12
CA MET A 270 3.32 25.08 25.20
C MET A 270 3.50 23.79 25.99
N ILE A 271 3.78 22.67 25.30
CA ILE A 271 4.03 21.37 25.94
C ILE A 271 5.31 21.42 26.80
N MET A 272 6.37 22.07 26.33
CA MET A 272 7.67 22.17 27.03
C MET A 272 7.69 23.21 28.15
N ARG A 273 6.60 23.95 28.41
CA ARG A 273 6.50 24.85 29.58
C ARG A 273 6.52 24.08 30.91
N HIS A 274 6.09 22.83 30.90
CA HIS A 274 6.24 21.96 32.06
C HIS A 274 7.65 21.33 32.03
N PRO A 275 8.50 21.54 33.07
CA PRO A 275 9.91 21.14 33.03
C PRO A 275 10.11 19.62 32.91
N ASP A 276 9.14 18.82 33.38
CA ASP A 276 9.16 17.35 33.28
C ASP A 276 8.47 16.79 32.02
N THR A 277 8.22 17.62 31.00
CA THR A 277 7.60 17.19 29.73
C THR A 277 8.54 17.40 28.54
N GLY A 278 8.64 16.41 27.66
CA GLY A 278 9.48 16.48 26.46
C GLY A 278 8.95 15.66 25.30
N PHE A 279 9.71 15.55 24.22
CA PHE A 279 9.35 14.75 23.04
C PHE A 279 10.30 13.58 22.82
N LYS A 280 9.73 12.47 22.33
CA LYS A 280 10.48 11.30 21.90
C LYS A 280 9.94 10.76 20.57
N THR A 281 10.83 10.25 19.75
CA THR A 281 10.48 9.36 18.64
C THR A 281 9.92 8.03 19.18
N ALA A 282 9.32 7.23 18.31
CA ALA A 282 8.71 5.96 18.69
C ALA A 282 9.76 4.97 19.21
N THR A 283 10.92 4.90 18.55
CA THR A 283 12.04 4.07 19.01
C THR A 283 12.59 4.55 20.34
N GLU A 284 12.83 5.85 20.52
CA GLU A 284 13.28 6.39 21.81
C GLU A 284 12.28 6.08 22.92
N THR A 285 10.98 6.20 22.65
CA THR A 285 9.90 5.87 23.59
C THR A 285 9.97 4.39 23.99
N VAL A 286 10.00 3.48 23.03
CA VAL A 286 10.10 2.02 23.24
C VAL A 286 11.35 1.64 24.03
N GLN A 287 12.47 2.31 23.80
CA GLN A 287 13.72 2.03 24.50
C GLN A 287 13.75 2.63 25.92
N SER A 288 12.98 3.69 26.18
CA SER A 288 13.04 4.43 27.45
C SER A 288 12.15 3.85 28.54
N TYR A 289 11.01 3.26 28.19
CA TYR A 289 9.97 2.89 29.14
C TYR A 289 9.77 1.39 29.24
N ASN A 290 9.40 0.90 30.42
CA ASN A 290 9.05 -0.50 30.61
C ASN A 290 7.61 -0.76 30.19
N VAL A 291 7.25 -2.03 30.02
CA VAL A 291 5.85 -2.40 29.77
C VAL A 291 5.09 -2.43 31.10
N THR A 292 3.88 -1.85 31.12
CA THR A 292 3.01 -1.80 32.32
C THR A 292 2.05 -2.99 32.39
N GLY A 293 1.95 -3.78 31.32
CA GLY A 293 1.15 -4.99 31.29
C GLY A 293 1.10 -5.63 29.90
N GLU A 294 0.21 -6.60 29.73
CA GLU A 294 -0.01 -7.26 28.44
C GLU A 294 -1.18 -6.61 27.67
N TYR A 295 -1.02 -6.37 26.38
CA TYR A 295 -2.08 -5.88 25.50
C TYR A 295 -2.52 -7.00 24.56
N ASP A 296 -3.74 -7.50 24.79
CA ASP A 296 -4.29 -8.67 24.12
C ASP A 296 -5.46 -8.25 23.21
N VAL A 297 -5.25 -8.38 21.89
CA VAL A 297 -6.25 -8.06 20.85
C VAL A 297 -6.33 -9.25 19.90
N PRO A 298 -7.26 -10.19 20.14
CA PRO A 298 -7.43 -11.38 19.31
C PRO A 298 -8.11 -11.09 17.97
N GLU A 299 -8.92 -10.02 17.90
CA GLU A 299 -9.60 -9.56 16.69
C GLU A 299 -8.82 -8.44 16.01
N VAL A 300 -9.14 -8.12 14.75
CA VAL A 300 -8.50 -6.99 14.07
C VAL A 300 -9.03 -5.69 14.66
N LEU A 301 -8.09 -4.87 15.13
CA LEU A 301 -8.32 -3.50 15.59
C LEU A 301 -7.80 -2.53 14.53
N THR A 302 -8.50 -1.44 14.26
CA THR A 302 -8.06 -0.34 13.38
C THR A 302 -8.31 1.00 14.06
N TRP A 303 -7.81 2.09 13.48
CA TRP A 303 -8.14 3.45 13.94
C TRP A 303 -9.38 4.07 13.26
N ALA A 304 -10.04 3.33 12.37
CA ALA A 304 -11.13 3.85 11.56
C ALA A 304 -12.50 3.48 12.10
N ASP A 305 -13.49 4.32 11.78
CA ASP A 305 -14.89 4.21 12.18
C ASP A 305 -15.08 4.07 13.71
N THR A 306 -16.34 4.06 14.13
CA THR A 306 -16.69 3.87 15.55
C THR A 306 -16.36 2.46 16.04
N ASP A 307 -16.51 1.45 15.17
CA ASP A 307 -16.34 0.03 15.49
C ASP A 307 -14.88 -0.39 15.62
N ARG A 308 -13.94 0.39 15.05
CA ARG A 308 -12.49 0.17 15.12
C ARG A 308 -12.05 -1.23 14.68
N ASP A 309 -12.67 -1.71 13.61
CA ASP A 309 -12.41 -3.02 13.01
C ASP A 309 -12.22 -2.88 11.48
N LEU A 310 -12.34 -3.98 10.73
CA LEU A 310 -12.19 -3.98 9.27
C LEU A 310 -13.48 -3.65 8.49
N THR A 311 -14.60 -3.39 9.16
CA THR A 311 -15.90 -3.21 8.49
C THR A 311 -15.94 -1.98 7.56
N ALA A 312 -15.05 -1.01 7.74
CA ALA A 312 -14.85 0.09 6.80
C ALA A 312 -14.38 -0.37 5.40
N TRP A 313 -13.69 -1.52 5.31
CA TRP A 313 -13.16 -2.08 4.06
C TRP A 313 -13.79 -3.42 3.66
N THR A 314 -14.49 -4.11 4.57
CA THR A 314 -15.04 -5.46 4.34
C THR A 314 -16.48 -5.63 4.84
N GLY A 315 -17.18 -4.53 5.12
CA GLY A 315 -18.49 -4.52 5.75
C GLY A 315 -19.62 -5.03 4.86
N ASN A 316 -19.51 -4.90 3.54
CA ASN A 316 -20.56 -5.30 2.59
C ASN A 316 -20.10 -6.32 1.54
N ASP A 317 -21.04 -6.81 0.72
CA ASP A 317 -20.78 -7.86 -0.27
C ASP A 317 -19.86 -7.39 -1.40
N ILE A 318 -19.99 -6.16 -1.88
CA ILE A 318 -19.17 -5.63 -2.98
C ILE A 318 -17.71 -5.46 -2.57
N GLN A 319 -17.47 -5.02 -1.33
CA GLN A 319 -16.15 -4.95 -0.73
C GLN A 319 -15.52 -6.35 -0.59
N ARG A 320 -16.28 -7.31 -0.05
CA ARG A 320 -15.81 -8.70 0.11
C ARG A 320 -15.51 -9.37 -1.22
N ASP A 321 -16.31 -9.13 -2.24
CA ASP A 321 -16.07 -9.66 -3.59
C ASP A 321 -14.80 -9.06 -4.21
N ALA A 322 -14.65 -7.74 -4.19
CA ALA A 322 -13.50 -7.04 -4.73
C ALA A 322 -12.19 -7.52 -4.08
N ILE A 323 -12.13 -7.58 -2.75
CA ILE A 323 -10.92 -7.96 -2.01
C ILE A 323 -10.60 -9.46 -2.19
N ALA A 324 -11.61 -10.33 -2.18
CA ALA A 324 -11.39 -11.76 -2.42
C ALA A 324 -10.93 -12.04 -3.85
N THR A 325 -11.37 -11.25 -4.82
CA THR A 325 -11.00 -11.41 -6.23
C THR A 325 -9.57 -10.97 -6.48
N ILE A 326 -9.14 -9.81 -5.98
CA ILE A 326 -7.77 -9.30 -6.19
C ILE A 326 -6.70 -10.21 -5.56
N TYR A 327 -6.91 -10.69 -4.33
CA TYR A 327 -5.91 -11.55 -3.65
C TYR A 327 -5.83 -12.96 -4.25
N ARG A 328 -6.92 -13.47 -4.83
CA ARG A 328 -6.91 -14.78 -5.53
C ARG A 328 -6.00 -14.80 -6.74
N MET A 329 -5.74 -13.64 -7.33
CA MET A 329 -4.86 -13.51 -8.50
C MET A 329 -3.37 -13.62 -8.16
N GLU A 330 -2.97 -13.62 -6.89
CA GLU A 330 -1.56 -13.54 -6.48
C GLU A 330 -0.68 -14.57 -7.21
N LYS A 331 -1.09 -15.84 -7.21
CA LYS A 331 -0.31 -16.93 -7.80
C LYS A 331 -0.02 -16.66 -9.28
N ASP A 332 -1.05 -16.32 -10.05
CA ASP A 332 -0.94 -16.13 -11.50
C ASP A 332 -0.19 -14.84 -11.84
N VAL A 333 -0.48 -13.75 -11.12
CA VAL A 333 0.23 -12.47 -11.25
C VAL A 333 1.72 -12.64 -10.99
N MET A 334 2.09 -13.29 -9.89
CA MET A 334 3.50 -13.53 -9.55
C MET A 334 4.16 -14.48 -10.56
N ALA A 335 3.43 -15.48 -11.06
CA ALA A 335 3.93 -16.38 -12.10
C ALA A 335 4.22 -15.66 -13.42
N THR A 336 3.58 -14.53 -13.73
CA THR A 336 3.90 -13.74 -14.94
C THR A 336 5.36 -13.25 -14.95
N ARG A 337 5.93 -12.92 -13.78
CA ARG A 337 7.23 -12.21 -13.61
C ARG A 337 7.31 -10.87 -14.35
N LYS A 338 6.17 -10.29 -14.72
CA LYS A 338 6.06 -9.00 -15.41
C LYS A 338 5.90 -7.90 -14.36
N LYS A 339 6.90 -7.01 -14.27
CA LYS A 339 6.94 -5.97 -13.23
C LYS A 339 5.76 -5.02 -13.30
N ASP A 340 5.34 -4.66 -14.52
CA ASP A 340 4.18 -3.81 -14.78
C ASP A 340 2.88 -4.45 -14.27
N LEU A 341 2.63 -5.73 -14.59
CA LEU A 341 1.43 -6.43 -14.11
C LEU A 341 1.41 -6.59 -12.58
N ILE A 342 2.55 -6.92 -11.99
CA ILE A 342 2.70 -7.04 -10.53
C ILE A 342 2.45 -5.69 -9.86
N GLU A 343 2.99 -4.60 -10.41
CA GLU A 343 2.80 -3.26 -9.84
C GLU A 343 1.36 -2.77 -9.99
N THR A 344 0.71 -3.00 -11.14
CA THR A 344 -0.72 -2.69 -11.33
C THR A 344 -1.58 -3.49 -10.35
N TRP A 345 -1.32 -4.79 -10.20
CA TRP A 345 -2.01 -5.64 -9.22
C TRP A 345 -1.85 -5.13 -7.78
N ARG A 346 -0.68 -4.62 -7.42
CA ARG A 346 -0.42 -4.06 -6.08
C ARG A 346 -1.09 -2.72 -5.84
N LYS A 347 -1.10 -1.83 -6.82
CA LYS A 347 -1.87 -0.56 -6.72
C LYS A 347 -3.36 -0.83 -6.52
N LEU A 348 -3.92 -1.85 -7.17
CA LEU A 348 -5.30 -2.28 -6.95
C LEU A 348 -5.54 -2.90 -5.55
N GLN A 349 -4.52 -3.19 -4.74
CA GLN A 349 -4.67 -3.67 -3.36
C GLN A 349 -4.69 -2.55 -2.32
N THR A 350 -4.47 -1.29 -2.72
CA THR A 350 -4.50 -0.16 -1.80
C THR A 350 -5.85 -0.06 -1.07
N SER A 351 -5.82 0.11 0.25
CA SER A 351 -7.00 0.01 1.13
C SER A 351 -8.12 0.96 0.70
N ASP A 352 -7.77 2.16 0.22
CA ASP A 352 -8.68 3.19 -0.25
C ASP A 352 -9.70 2.69 -1.26
N HIS A 353 -9.31 1.76 -2.14
CA HIS A 353 -10.25 1.22 -3.14
C HIS A 353 -11.44 0.52 -2.48
N PHE A 354 -11.20 -0.24 -1.42
CA PHE A 354 -12.27 -0.91 -0.68
C PHE A 354 -13.01 0.07 0.23
N TYR A 355 -12.31 1.09 0.75
CA TYR A 355 -12.92 2.17 1.54
C TYR A 355 -13.96 2.93 0.71
N TYR A 356 -13.66 3.27 -0.54
CA TYR A 356 -14.60 3.94 -1.45
C TYR A 356 -15.85 3.11 -1.78
N MET A 357 -15.84 1.80 -1.52
CA MET A 357 -16.97 0.89 -1.70
C MET A 357 -17.81 0.70 -0.42
N CYS A 358 -17.51 1.44 0.66
CA CYS A 358 -18.24 1.34 1.91
C CYS A 358 -19.68 1.87 1.77
N THR A 359 -20.65 1.16 2.33
CA THR A 359 -22.08 1.51 2.31
C THR A 359 -22.64 1.81 3.70
N LYS A 360 -21.79 2.08 4.69
CA LYS A 360 -22.25 2.48 6.01
C LYS A 360 -22.98 3.83 5.93
N TRP A 361 -24.05 3.95 6.70
CA TRP A 361 -24.86 5.16 6.85
C TRP A 361 -24.66 5.72 8.27
N SER A 362 -24.81 7.03 8.50
CA SER A 362 -24.54 7.82 9.73
C SER A 362 -23.27 8.70 9.60
N ASN A 363 -22.77 9.28 10.71
CA ASN A 363 -21.56 10.13 10.74
C ASN A 363 -20.37 9.48 10.04
N ASP A 364 -20.17 8.16 10.21
CA ASP A 364 -19.11 7.43 9.52
C ASP A 364 -19.35 7.49 7.99
N GLY A 365 -20.59 7.31 7.53
CA GLY A 365 -20.97 7.41 6.12
C GLY A 365 -20.70 8.79 5.48
N ASP A 366 -20.88 9.89 6.22
CA ASP A 366 -20.54 11.24 5.74
C ASP A 366 -19.03 11.41 5.54
N VAL A 367 -18.22 10.79 6.40
CA VAL A 367 -16.75 10.74 6.26
C VAL A 367 -16.37 9.92 5.03
N HIS A 368 -16.95 8.72 4.85
CA HIS A 368 -16.73 7.88 3.66
C HIS A 368 -17.08 8.62 2.36
N ALA A 369 -18.20 9.35 2.34
CA ALA A 369 -18.63 10.15 1.19
C ALA A 369 -17.69 11.33 0.92
N TYR A 370 -17.19 12.00 1.97
CA TYR A 370 -16.25 13.11 1.84
C TYR A 370 -14.91 12.70 1.18
N PHE A 371 -14.42 11.51 1.50
CA PHE A 371 -13.13 11.01 0.99
C PHE A 371 -13.21 10.28 -0.36
N SER A 372 -14.40 9.89 -0.81
CA SER A 372 -14.57 9.15 -2.06
C SER A 372 -14.54 10.07 -3.28
N PRO A 373 -13.73 9.76 -4.32
CA PRO A 373 -13.75 10.50 -5.59
C PRO A 373 -14.90 10.06 -6.51
N TYR A 374 -15.76 9.15 -6.06
CA TYR A 374 -16.88 8.58 -6.81
C TYR A 374 -18.22 9.12 -6.31
N GLN A 375 -19.24 9.12 -7.19
CA GLN A 375 -20.58 9.59 -6.83
C GLN A 375 -21.31 8.60 -5.92
N SER A 376 -20.94 7.32 -5.97
CA SER A 376 -21.50 6.28 -5.10
C SER A 376 -20.49 5.14 -4.88
N PRO A 377 -20.67 4.35 -3.81
CA PRO A 377 -19.91 3.11 -3.59
C PRO A 377 -19.99 2.12 -4.76
N TYR A 378 -21.12 2.13 -5.48
CA TYR A 378 -21.34 1.28 -6.65
C TYR A 378 -20.51 1.74 -7.85
N ASP A 379 -20.34 3.04 -8.06
CA ASP A 379 -19.46 3.56 -9.12
C ASP A 379 -18.00 3.19 -8.86
N ALA A 380 -17.57 3.27 -7.61
CA ALA A 380 -16.23 2.83 -7.18
C ALA A 380 -16.03 1.33 -7.47
N TYR A 381 -17.00 0.50 -7.09
CA TYR A 381 -16.97 -0.94 -7.36
C TYR A 381 -16.95 -1.27 -8.85
N ILE A 382 -17.78 -0.61 -9.66
CA ILE A 382 -17.83 -0.82 -11.12
C ILE A 382 -16.48 -0.45 -11.75
N ALA A 383 -15.92 0.71 -11.42
CA ALA A 383 -14.62 1.13 -11.94
C ALA A 383 -13.51 0.14 -11.55
N PHE A 384 -13.48 -0.28 -10.29
CA PHE A 384 -12.52 -1.24 -9.79
C PHE A 384 -12.64 -2.61 -10.47
N MET A 385 -13.84 -3.18 -10.53
CA MET A 385 -14.05 -4.52 -11.08
C MET A 385 -13.83 -4.58 -12.59
N ASN A 386 -14.12 -3.50 -13.33
CA ASN A 386 -13.77 -3.42 -14.75
C ASN A 386 -12.24 -3.37 -14.95
N ALA A 387 -11.52 -2.56 -14.16
CA ALA A 387 -10.05 -2.51 -14.21
C ALA A 387 -9.43 -3.86 -13.80
N LEU A 388 -9.98 -4.51 -12.77
CA LEU A 388 -9.57 -5.84 -12.34
C LEU A 388 -9.81 -6.91 -13.41
N SER A 389 -10.95 -6.84 -14.11
CA SER A 389 -11.28 -7.75 -15.22
C SER A 389 -10.30 -7.61 -16.38
N ASP A 390 -9.91 -6.38 -16.74
CA ASP A 390 -8.87 -6.14 -17.73
C ASP A 390 -7.52 -6.74 -17.29
N LEU A 391 -7.12 -6.51 -16.04
CA LEU A 391 -5.89 -7.08 -15.49
C LEU A 391 -5.92 -8.63 -15.52
N GLN A 392 -7.05 -9.25 -15.21
CA GLN A 392 -7.23 -10.70 -15.30
C GLN A 392 -6.99 -11.22 -16.73
N LEU A 393 -7.55 -10.54 -17.74
CA LEU A 393 -7.33 -10.90 -19.14
C LEU A 393 -5.85 -10.80 -19.53
N ARG A 394 -5.18 -9.72 -19.11
CA ARG A 394 -3.74 -9.50 -19.37
C ARG A 394 -2.87 -10.56 -18.71
N VAL A 395 -3.15 -10.90 -17.45
CA VAL A 395 -2.44 -11.96 -16.72
C VAL A 395 -2.65 -13.31 -17.40
N LYS A 396 -3.91 -13.65 -17.71
CA LYS A 396 -4.26 -14.89 -18.42
C LYS A 396 -3.53 -15.00 -19.75
N HIS A 397 -3.50 -13.94 -20.55
CA HIS A 397 -2.79 -13.94 -21.82
C HIS A 397 -1.30 -14.29 -21.66
N VAL A 398 -0.61 -13.70 -20.68
CA VAL A 398 0.80 -14.03 -20.40
C VAL A 398 0.97 -15.47 -19.93
N MET A 399 0.03 -16.00 -19.14
CA MET A 399 0.06 -17.39 -18.69
C MET A 399 -0.16 -18.37 -19.84
N ASP A 400 -1.15 -18.12 -20.70
CA ASP A 400 -1.43 -18.93 -21.89
C ASP A 400 -0.23 -18.94 -22.85
N GLU A 401 0.45 -17.80 -23.03
CA GLU A 401 1.69 -17.73 -23.82
C GLU A 401 2.84 -18.54 -23.22
N LYS A 402 2.96 -18.58 -21.89
CA LYS A 402 3.98 -19.40 -21.21
C LYS A 402 3.69 -20.87 -21.36
N GLU A 403 2.46 -21.29 -21.10
CA GLU A 403 2.05 -22.68 -21.28
C GLU A 403 2.25 -23.16 -22.72
N ALA A 404 1.95 -22.31 -23.70
CA ALA A 404 2.19 -22.63 -25.11
C ALA A 404 3.68 -22.80 -25.42
N LYS A 405 4.55 -21.97 -24.84
CA LYS A 405 6.02 -22.08 -24.99
C LYS A 405 6.55 -23.35 -24.32
N GLU A 406 6.14 -23.63 -23.09
CA GLU A 406 6.56 -24.84 -22.36
C GLU A 406 6.13 -26.11 -23.09
N LYS A 407 4.90 -26.17 -23.62
CA LYS A 407 4.43 -27.28 -24.45
C LYS A 407 5.23 -27.43 -25.74
N ALA A 408 5.59 -26.31 -26.39
CA ALA A 408 6.40 -26.35 -27.60
C ALA A 408 7.84 -26.83 -27.32
N GLU A 409 8.45 -26.41 -26.22
CA GLU A 409 9.78 -26.87 -25.79
C GLU A 409 9.79 -28.35 -25.40
N GLN A 410 8.78 -28.81 -24.67
CA GLN A 410 8.63 -30.24 -24.34
C GLN A 410 8.43 -31.09 -25.60
N ALA A 411 7.64 -30.62 -26.56
CA ALA A 411 7.44 -31.31 -27.83
C ALA A 411 8.73 -31.35 -28.67
N SER A 412 9.55 -30.29 -28.68
CA SER A 412 10.83 -30.30 -29.39
C SER A 412 11.83 -31.26 -28.74
N LEU A 413 11.97 -31.23 -27.41
CA LEU A 413 12.82 -32.17 -26.65
C LEU A 413 12.43 -33.63 -26.88
N ALA A 414 11.13 -33.95 -26.84
CA ALA A 414 10.65 -35.31 -27.12
C ALA A 414 10.95 -35.75 -28.56
N SER A 415 10.89 -34.82 -29.52
CA SER A 415 11.22 -35.11 -30.92
C SER A 415 12.72 -35.32 -31.17
N GLU A 416 13.59 -34.66 -30.40
CA GLU A 416 15.05 -34.84 -30.45
C GLU A 416 15.46 -36.17 -29.83
N VAL A 417 14.93 -36.51 -28.65
CA VAL A 417 15.17 -37.83 -28.01
C VAL A 417 14.68 -38.96 -28.91
N GLY A 418 13.49 -38.84 -29.51
CA GLY A 418 12.97 -39.85 -30.44
C GLY A 418 13.77 -39.98 -31.74
N LYS A 419 14.54 -38.97 -32.15
CA LYS A 419 15.49 -39.07 -33.27
C LYS A 419 16.80 -39.74 -32.83
N GLU A 420 17.34 -39.38 -31.67
CA GLU A 420 18.55 -40.03 -31.13
C GLU A 420 18.33 -41.53 -30.83
N GLU A 421 17.15 -41.91 -30.34
CA GLU A 421 16.81 -43.32 -30.14
C GLU A 421 16.72 -44.09 -31.47
N LYS A 422 16.15 -43.48 -32.52
CA LYS A 422 16.10 -44.07 -33.85
C LYS A 422 17.49 -44.18 -34.49
N ASP A 423 18.30 -43.14 -34.41
CA ASP A 423 19.67 -43.14 -34.92
C ASP A 423 20.53 -44.19 -34.18
N ASN A 424 20.32 -44.40 -32.88
CA ASN A 424 20.99 -45.46 -32.12
C ASN A 424 20.49 -46.87 -32.47
N ASP A 425 19.19 -47.05 -32.72
CA ASP A 425 18.64 -48.34 -33.15
C ASP A 425 19.08 -48.70 -34.59
N GLU A 426 19.22 -47.70 -35.47
CA GLU A 426 19.80 -47.88 -36.80
C GLU A 426 21.28 -48.23 -36.74
N ARG A 427 22.09 -47.54 -35.90
CA ARG A 427 23.50 -47.91 -35.68
C ARG A 427 23.68 -49.31 -35.12
N LYS A 428 22.82 -49.74 -34.18
CA LYS A 428 22.85 -51.12 -33.66
C LYS A 428 22.49 -52.16 -34.71
N LYS A 429 21.56 -51.85 -35.62
CA LYS A 429 21.22 -52.74 -36.75
C LYS A 429 22.32 -52.80 -37.80
N GLU A 430 23.06 -51.71 -38.03
CA GLU A 430 24.24 -51.70 -38.89
C GLU A 430 25.42 -52.47 -38.28
N GLU A 431 25.61 -52.42 -36.95
CA GLU A 431 26.61 -53.24 -36.25
C GLU A 431 26.26 -54.74 -36.24
N ASP A 432 24.98 -55.13 -36.13
CA ASP A 432 24.55 -56.55 -36.16
C ASP A 432 24.50 -57.14 -37.59
N SER A 433 24.59 -56.32 -38.63
CA SER A 433 24.60 -56.76 -40.05
C SER A 433 25.98 -56.71 -40.71
N GLY A 434 27.01 -56.29 -39.98
CA GLY A 434 28.38 -56.14 -40.48
C GLY A 434 29.29 -57.37 -40.27
N SER A 435 29.03 -58.48 -40.97
CA SER A 435 30.06 -59.48 -41.28
C SER A 435 29.99 -59.93 -42.74
N ASN A 436 30.47 -59.09 -43.67
CA ASN A 436 31.37 -59.49 -44.78
C ASN A 436 31.65 -58.31 -45.75
N ASP A 437 32.95 -58.19 -46.06
CA ASP A 437 33.58 -57.75 -47.32
C ASP A 437 33.33 -56.37 -47.96
N SER A 438 34.37 -55.54 -47.81
CA SER A 438 35.26 -55.03 -48.89
C SER A 438 34.82 -53.88 -49.82
N ALA A 439 35.85 -53.03 -50.06
CA ALA A 439 36.13 -52.20 -51.23
C ALA A 439 35.47 -50.80 -51.33
N PHE A 440 36.35 -49.80 -51.15
CA PHE A 440 36.53 -48.58 -51.95
C PHE A 440 35.46 -48.28 -53.01
N ASP A 441 34.82 -47.11 -52.92
CA ASP A 441 35.01 -46.10 -53.97
C ASP A 441 34.67 -44.67 -53.53
N ASP A 442 35.40 -43.75 -54.15
CA ASP A 442 35.48 -42.32 -53.96
C ASP A 442 34.30 -41.57 -54.64
N LYS A 443 33.74 -40.55 -53.97
CA LYS A 443 33.24 -39.30 -54.58
C LYS A 443 32.66 -38.35 -53.54
N THR A 444 33.43 -37.31 -53.26
CA THR A 444 32.97 -36.06 -52.65
C THR A 444 32.25 -35.17 -53.67
N GLU A 445 31.01 -34.78 -53.38
CA GLU A 445 30.39 -33.58 -53.98
C GLU A 445 29.71 -32.73 -52.89
N LYS A 446 30.18 -31.48 -52.78
CA LYS A 446 29.67 -30.45 -51.86
C LYS A 446 28.42 -29.80 -52.47
N ALA A 447 27.34 -29.70 -51.70
CA ALA A 447 26.24 -28.76 -51.96
C ALA A 447 25.95 -27.92 -50.70
N ALA A 448 25.79 -26.61 -50.92
CA ALA A 448 25.61 -25.55 -49.92
C ALA A 448 24.20 -25.52 -49.29
N PRO A 449 24.00 -24.88 -48.11
CA PRO A 449 22.74 -24.93 -47.39
C PRO A 449 21.67 -23.95 -47.95
N PRO A 450 20.37 -24.27 -47.90
CA PRO A 450 19.33 -23.31 -48.23
C PRO A 450 19.08 -22.31 -47.09
N SER A 451 18.81 -21.09 -47.51
CA SER A 451 18.51 -19.87 -46.75
C SER A 451 17.25 -19.94 -45.88
N ARG A 452 17.29 -19.28 -44.72
CA ARG A 452 16.13 -18.99 -43.84
C ARG A 452 15.05 -18.15 -44.56
N PRO A 453 13.74 -18.42 -44.38
CA PRO A 453 12.70 -17.45 -44.67
C PRO A 453 12.47 -16.49 -43.48
N SER A 454 12.27 -15.21 -43.80
CA SER A 454 11.85 -14.14 -42.90
C SER A 454 10.39 -14.30 -42.43
N PRO A 455 9.98 -13.71 -41.29
CA PRO A 455 8.65 -13.92 -40.71
C PRO A 455 7.58 -13.13 -41.48
N ARG A 456 6.56 -13.84 -41.99
CA ARG A 456 5.30 -13.21 -42.45
C ARG A 456 4.36 -12.99 -41.25
N ARG A 457 3.76 -11.81 -41.24
CA ARG A 457 2.85 -11.26 -40.21
C ARG A 457 1.71 -12.24 -39.87
N TRP A 458 1.54 -12.51 -38.57
CA TRP A 458 0.63 -13.48 -37.98
C TRP A 458 -0.79 -12.93 -37.68
N TRP A 459 -1.04 -11.64 -37.90
CA TRP A 459 -2.30 -10.97 -37.48
C TRP A 459 -3.48 -11.11 -38.46
N GLU A 460 -3.29 -11.65 -39.66
CA GLU A 460 -4.38 -11.78 -40.66
C GLU A 460 -5.28 -13.02 -40.49
N LYS A 461 -4.95 -13.94 -39.56
CA LYS A 461 -5.71 -15.20 -39.38
C LYS A 461 -6.66 -15.23 -38.17
N ILE A 462 -6.70 -14.18 -37.34
CA ILE A 462 -7.50 -14.19 -36.09
C ILE A 462 -8.91 -13.58 -36.25
N ILE A 463 -9.23 -12.97 -37.40
CA ILE A 463 -10.55 -12.31 -37.59
C ILE A 463 -11.68 -13.30 -37.98
N ASN A 464 -11.40 -14.58 -38.28
CA ASN A 464 -12.42 -15.52 -38.79
C ASN A 464 -12.73 -16.73 -37.88
N ALA A 465 -12.36 -16.72 -36.60
CA ALA A 465 -12.45 -17.92 -35.75
C ALA A 465 -13.28 -17.78 -34.46
N LEU A 466 -14.33 -16.94 -34.44
CA LEU A 466 -15.30 -16.90 -33.34
C LEU A 466 -16.76 -16.99 -33.85
N PRO A 467 -17.51 -18.06 -33.51
CA PRO A 467 -18.90 -18.20 -33.91
C PRO A 467 -19.82 -17.45 -32.93
N PHE A 468 -19.92 -16.13 -33.08
CA PHE A 468 -21.06 -15.35 -32.57
C PHE A 468 -21.42 -14.10 -33.40
N PHE A 469 -20.79 -13.89 -34.55
CA PHE A 469 -21.11 -12.77 -35.45
C PHE A 469 -21.51 -13.26 -36.84
N ASN A 470 -22.73 -13.79 -36.97
CA ASN A 470 -23.34 -14.01 -38.29
C ASN A 470 -24.84 -13.71 -38.37
N SER A 471 -25.40 -12.91 -37.44
CA SER A 471 -26.82 -12.52 -37.47
C SER A 471 -27.09 -11.01 -37.64
N LEU A 472 -26.10 -10.17 -37.90
CA LEU A 472 -26.30 -8.71 -38.07
C LEU A 472 -25.69 -8.14 -39.37
N ARG A 473 -25.54 -8.99 -40.39
CA ARG A 473 -25.07 -8.59 -41.74
C ARG A 473 -26.08 -8.83 -42.87
N ARG A 474 -27.36 -9.02 -42.55
CA ARG A 474 -28.44 -8.95 -43.54
C ARG A 474 -29.46 -7.94 -43.06
N GLY A 475 -29.21 -6.68 -43.41
CA GLY A 475 -30.20 -5.63 -43.34
C GLY A 475 -31.22 -5.84 -44.46
N GLU A 476 -32.46 -6.05 -44.07
CA GLU A 476 -33.72 -6.09 -44.83
C GLU A 476 -34.78 -6.13 -43.69
N ILE A 477 -35.77 -5.24 -43.48
CA ILE A 477 -36.65 -4.44 -44.33
C ILE A 477 -37.34 -3.37 -43.44
N SER A 478 -37.88 -2.35 -44.11
CA SER A 478 -38.67 -1.19 -43.70
C SER A 478 -39.90 -1.39 -42.78
N SER A 479 -40.30 -0.22 -42.22
CA SER A 479 -41.61 0.26 -41.70
C SER A 479 -41.67 0.47 -40.20
#